data_AF-A0A527GI59-F1
#
_entry.id   AF-A0A527GI59-F1
#
_cell.length_a   1.000
_cell.length_b   1.000
_cell.length_c   1.000
_cell.angle_alpha   90.00
_cell.angle_beta   90.00
_cell.angle_gamma   90.00
#
_symmetry.space_group_name_H-M   'P 1'
#
loop_
_entity.id
_entity.type
_entity.pdbx_description
1 polymer ?
#
loop_
_entity_poly.entity_id
_entity_poly.type
_entity_poly.pdbx_seq_one_letter_code
_entity_poly.pdbx_strand_id
1 'polypeptide(L)' 'RTIEANLGRIAHIQLADNPGRHEPGTGEINFPFLYEHIDRIGYAGWVGAEYKPKAGTEAGLGWFRELSGQGSAAA' A
#
# COMPACT_ATOMS: atom_id res chain seq x y z
N ARG A 1 14.90 -0.77 -4.02
CA ARG A 1 16.04 0.04 -3.49
C ARG A 1 15.75 1.54 -3.42
N THR A 2 14.94 2.14 -4.31
CA THR A 2 14.67 3.60 -4.27
C THR A 2 14.05 4.09 -2.96
N ILE A 3 13.02 3.39 -2.46
CA ILE A 3 12.36 3.73 -1.19
C ILE A 3 13.34 3.61 -0.03
N GLU A 4 13.98 2.44 0.10
CA GLU A 4 15.02 2.16 1.10
C GLU A 4 16.13 3.22 1.15
N ALA A 5 16.69 3.60 -0.01
CA ALA A 5 17.76 4.60 -0.09
C ALA A 5 17.33 6.02 0.31
N ASN A 6 16.02 6.31 0.31
CA ASN A 6 15.48 7.64 0.60
C ASN A 6 14.57 7.64 1.84
N LEU A 7 14.52 6.55 2.61
CA LEU A 7 13.56 6.38 3.69
C LEU A 7 13.59 7.56 4.69
N GLY A 8 14.77 8.03 5.07
CA GLY A 8 14.93 9.19 5.97
C GLY A 8 14.43 10.53 5.42
N ARG A 9 14.01 10.60 4.16
CA ARG A 9 13.43 11.79 3.50
C ARG A 9 11.94 11.63 3.19
N ILE A 10 11.39 10.42 3.31
CA ILE A 10 10.01 10.10 2.97
C ILE A 10 9.14 10.29 4.22
N ALA A 11 8.42 11.41 4.28
CA ALA A 11 7.50 11.68 5.38
C ALA A 11 6.16 10.95 5.25
N HIS A 12 5.70 10.71 4.01
CA HIS A 12 4.41 10.08 3.73
C HIS A 12 4.46 9.25 2.46
N ILE A 13 3.70 8.15 2.41
CA ILE A 13 3.53 7.30 1.24
C ILE A 13 2.05 7.29 0.85
N GLN A 14 1.76 7.35 -0.44
CA GLN A 14 0.41 7.17 -0.99
C GLN A 14 0.42 6.00 -1.98
N LEU A 15 -0.72 5.33 -2.13
CA LEU A 15 -0.88 4.20 -3.06
C LEU A 15 -2.09 4.34 -3.99
N ALA A 16 -1.92 3.79 -5.18
CA ALA A 16 -2.95 3.47 -6.16
C ALA A 16 -2.36 2.46 -7.15
N ASP A 17 -3.17 1.55 -7.67
CA ASP A 17 -2.69 0.55 -8.63
C ASP A 17 -2.45 1.15 -10.03
N ASN A 18 -1.51 0.57 -10.77
CA ASN A 18 -1.15 0.99 -12.12
C ASN A 18 -1.31 -0.18 -13.10
N PRO A 19 -1.84 0.02 -14.31
CA PRO A 19 -2.50 1.23 -14.82
C PRO A 19 -3.90 1.45 -14.21
N GLY A 20 -4.42 2.67 -14.35
CA GLY A 20 -5.83 3.00 -14.06
C GLY A 20 -6.10 3.73 -12.73
N ARG A 21 -5.18 3.66 -11.76
CA ARG A 21 -5.27 4.38 -10.47
C ARG A 21 -6.49 3.95 -9.64
N HIS A 22 -6.74 2.65 -9.58
CA HIS A 22 -7.79 2.01 -8.77
C HIS A 22 -7.21 1.33 -7.52
N GLU A 23 -8.05 0.61 -6.77
CA GLU A 23 -7.62 -0.14 -5.59
C GLU A 23 -6.51 -1.17 -5.88
N PRO A 24 -5.63 -1.48 -4.90
CA PRO A 24 -4.65 -2.57 -4.99
C PRO A 24 -5.24 -3.89 -5.51
N GLY A 25 -4.55 -4.51 -6.47
CA GLY A 25 -4.94 -5.79 -7.08
C GLY A 25 -5.72 -5.65 -8.40
N THR A 26 -5.86 -4.43 -8.93
CA THR A 26 -6.55 -4.15 -10.19
C THR A 26 -5.62 -3.91 -11.37
N GLY A 27 -4.31 -3.76 -11.10
CA GLY A 27 -3.25 -3.49 -12.06
C GLY A 27 -2.08 -4.45 -11.89
N GLU A 28 -0.87 -3.94 -12.17
CA GLU A 28 0.37 -4.71 -12.29
C GLU A 28 1.26 -4.63 -11.03
N ILE A 29 0.93 -3.74 -10.07
CA ILE A 29 1.76 -3.54 -8.89
C ILE A 29 1.56 -4.68 -7.88
N ASN A 30 2.64 -5.36 -7.52
CA ASN A 30 2.63 -6.35 -6.44
C ASN A 30 2.65 -5.65 -5.06
N PHE A 31 1.46 -5.28 -4.59
CA PHE A 31 1.28 -4.63 -3.29
C PHE A 31 1.65 -5.46 -2.06
N PRO A 32 1.34 -6.77 -1.97
CA PRO A 32 1.79 -7.60 -0.84
C PRO A 32 3.30 -7.51 -0.59
N PHE A 33 4.11 -7.59 -1.66
CA PHE A 33 5.56 -7.38 -1.56
C PHE A 33 5.92 -5.98 -1.05
N LEU A 34 5.22 -4.93 -1.52
CA LEU A 34 5.51 -3.56 -1.10
C LEU A 34 5.21 -3.35 0.38
N TYR A 35 4.11 -3.88 0.90
CA TYR A 35 3.75 -3.78 2.33
C TYR A 35 4.84 -4.42 3.20
N GLU A 36 5.22 -5.66 2.89
CA GLU A 36 6.31 -6.35 3.60
C GLU A 36 7.66 -5.63 3.44
N HIS A 37 7.91 -5.01 2.29
CA HIS A 37 9.16 -4.29 2.05
C HIS A 37 9.25 -3.02 2.89
N ILE A 38 8.18 -2.21 2.95
CA ILE A 38 8.19 -0.96 3.73
C ILE A 38 8.22 -1.23 5.23
N ASP A 39 7.60 -2.32 5.70
CA ASP A 39 7.73 -2.80 7.07
C ASP A 39 9.17 -3.22 7.37
N ARG A 40 9.77 -4.05 6.49
CA ARG A 40 11.14 -4.57 6.68
C ARG A 40 12.21 -3.48 6.72
N ILE A 41 12.04 -2.39 5.97
CA ILE A 41 12.98 -1.27 5.99
C ILE A 41 12.68 -0.27 7.12
N GLY A 42 11.61 -0.45 7.88
CA GLY A 42 11.29 0.35 9.08
C GLY A 42 10.51 1.62 8.81
N TYR A 43 9.67 1.67 7.77
CA TYR A 43 8.75 2.80 7.59
C TYR A 43 7.64 2.76 8.65
N ALA A 44 7.67 3.71 9.61
CA ALA A 44 6.70 3.79 10.70
C ALA A 44 5.58 4.82 10.47
N GLY A 45 5.50 5.40 9.26
CA GLY A 45 4.50 6.41 8.92
C GLY A 45 3.19 5.81 8.38
N TRP A 46 2.24 6.69 8.03
CA TRP A 46 0.98 6.28 7.43
C TRP A 46 1.09 6.10 5.92
N VAL A 47 0.34 5.13 5.38
CA VAL A 47 0.15 4.94 3.93
C VAL A 47 -1.26 5.39 3.54
N GLY A 48 -1.36 6.43 2.71
CA GLY A 48 -2.63 6.94 2.21
C GLY A 48 -3.16 6.17 1.00
N ALA A 49 -4.41 5.72 1.06
CA ALA A 49 -5.10 5.11 -0.08
C ALA A 49 -5.66 6.19 -1.03
N GLU A 50 -4.87 6.63 -2.02
CA GLU A 50 -5.20 7.73 -2.93
C GLU A 50 -5.53 7.23 -4.35
N TYR A 51 -6.61 6.45 -4.46
CA TYR A 51 -7.09 5.89 -5.72
C TYR A 51 -8.56 6.26 -5.99
N LYS A 52 -9.00 6.03 -7.22
CA LYS A 52 -10.41 6.15 -7.62
C LYS A 52 -11.05 4.76 -7.61
N PRO A 53 -11.99 4.46 -6.70
CA PRO A 53 -12.58 3.12 -6.63
C PRO A 53 -13.22 2.70 -7.96
N LYS A 54 -12.94 1.48 -8.44
CA LYS A 54 -13.42 1.03 -9.76
C LYS A 54 -14.92 0.78 -9.80
N ALA A 55 -15.48 0.25 -8.71
CA ALA A 55 -16.89 -0.14 -8.59
C ALA A 55 -17.61 0.55 -7.42
N GLY A 56 -17.04 1.65 -6.89
CA GLY A 56 -17.47 2.29 -5.64
C GLY A 56 -16.62 1.87 -4.44
N THR A 57 -16.55 2.76 -3.43
CA THR A 57 -15.59 2.62 -2.31
C THR A 57 -15.72 1.30 -1.58
N GLU A 58 -16.90 1.00 -1.04
CA GLU A 58 -17.12 -0.17 -0.17
C GLU A 58 -16.90 -1.50 -0.92
N ALA A 59 -17.35 -1.56 -2.18
CA ALA A 59 -17.15 -2.72 -3.04
C ALA A 59 -15.65 -3.02 -3.29
N GLY A 60 -14.81 -1.98 -3.32
CA GLY A 60 -13.37 -2.07 -3.56
C GLY A 60 -12.51 -2.36 -2.32
N LEU A 61 -13.06 -2.41 -1.11
CA LEU A 61 -12.30 -2.61 0.14
C LEU A 61 -11.95 -4.09 0.43
N GLY A 62 -11.87 -4.95 -0.59
CA GLY A 62 -11.39 -6.33 -0.44
C GLY A 62 -9.95 -6.39 0.06
N TRP A 63 -9.05 -5.66 -0.62
CA TRP A 63 -7.62 -5.59 -0.28
C TRP A 63 -7.38 -5.15 1.17
N PHE A 64 -8.15 -4.17 1.66
CA PHE A 64 -7.97 -3.64 3.00
C PHE A 64 -8.43 -4.63 4.07
N ARG A 65 -9.53 -5.37 3.82
CA ARG A 65 -10.00 -6.41 4.74
C ARG A 65 -8.96 -7.53 4.90
N GLU A 66 -8.40 -7.98 3.79
CA GLU A 66 -7.33 -9.00 3.78
C GLU A 66 -6.09 -8.49 4.53
N LEU A 67 -5.65 -7.26 4.27
CA LEU A 67 -4.50 -6.66 4.94
C LEU A 67 -4.76 -6.44 6.44
N SER A 68 -5.91 -5.92 6.82
CA SER A 68 -6.26 -5.64 8.23
C SER A 68 -6.43 -6.90 9.08
N GLY A 69 -6.73 -8.04 8.45
CA GLY A 69 -6.76 -9.35 9.12
C GLY A 69 -5.37 -9.94 9.35
N GLN A 70 -4.33 -9.40 8.71
CA GLN A 70 -2.94 -9.78 8.88
C GLN A 70 -2.33 -8.83 9.92
N GLY A 71 -2.00 -9.34 11.11
CA GLY A 71 -1.34 -8.54 12.13
C GLY A 71 -0.01 -8.00 11.63
N SER A 72 0.34 -6.75 12.00
CA SER A 72 1.65 -6.18 11.65
C SER A 72 2.77 -7.02 12.25
N ALA A 73 3.81 -7.31 11.46
CA ALA A 73 5.03 -7.95 11.93
C ALA A 73 5.89 -7.02 12.80
N ALA A 74 5.57 -5.71 12.85
CA ALA A 74 6.23 -4.73 13.70
C ALA A 74 5.57 -4.74 15.10
N ALA A 75 6.18 -5.45 16.03
CA ALA A 75 5.99 -5.33 17.46
C ALA A 75 7.30 -4.87 18.12
#